data_AF-L1NZW2-F1
#
_entry.id   AF-L1NZW2-F1
#
_cell.length_a   1.000
_cell.length_b   1.000
_cell.length_c   1.000
_cell.angle_alpha   90.00
_cell.angle_beta   90.00
_cell.angle_gamma   90.00
#
_symmetry.space_group_name_H-M   'P 1'
#
loop_
_entity.id
_entity.type
_entity.pdbx_description
1 polymer ?
#
loop_
_entity_poly.entity_id
_entity_poly.type
_entity_poly.pdbx_seq_one_letter_code
_entity_poly.pdbx_strand_id
1 'polypeptide(L)'
;MIDEMRNKLKNLIDWAYYQSSTISGGLGAVFSIIGISNIHKWNIGECNFPIGEFIYWGVVMLFFIFFITSLFYKKEMSELEKKINSINDLETKLVEEVNSSNELFNSYLRLLVKSLNFTYNDRISVYKVNENKFQLIGRTSINPILMEKGRNEYPIEEGFIGKGWQEEEFFINNLPCPETNFKQYYKKINDISPIPKEVVESMTMKSRNYFVYRMNNNNEIPQAIFVFESKLPNGLKKDLIKEKLVGVKETLVMFIQRNNGLKVTKKNHQIEKDMEI
;
A
#
# COMPACT_ATOMS: atom_id res chain seq x y z
N MET A 1 -35.81 19.28 9.74
CA MET A 1 -35.93 19.97 11.04
C MET A 1 -35.53 19.08 12.21
N ILE A 2 -36.11 17.89 12.38
CA ILE A 2 -35.76 16.95 13.47
C ILE A 2 -34.32 16.42 13.36
N ASP A 3 -33.87 16.02 12.17
CA ASP A 3 -32.50 15.52 11.97
C ASP A 3 -31.42 16.60 12.16
N GLU A 4 -31.75 17.84 11.81
CA GLU A 4 -30.87 18.99 12.00
C GLU A 4 -30.71 19.33 13.50
N MET A 5 -31.81 19.26 14.26
CA MET A 5 -31.77 19.39 15.72
C MET A 5 -31.00 18.23 16.37
N ARG A 6 -31.15 17.00 15.87
CA ARG A 6 -30.42 15.83 16.38
C ARG A 6 -28.91 15.95 16.16
N ASN A 7 -28.49 16.43 14.99
CA ASN A 7 -27.07 16.65 14.69
C ASN A 7 -26.48 17.80 15.52
N LYS A 8 -27.22 18.90 15.70
CA LYS A 8 -26.78 19.99 16.60
C LYS A 8 -26.64 19.51 18.04
N LEU A 9 -27.57 18.69 18.53
CA LEU A 9 -27.51 18.10 19.87
C LEU A 9 -26.32 17.15 20.02
N LYS A 10 -26.09 16.27 19.03
CA LYS A 10 -24.94 15.36 19.03
C LYS A 10 -23.62 16.12 19.06
N ASN A 11 -23.45 17.11 18.19
CA ASN A 11 -22.24 17.93 18.15
C ASN A 11 -22.00 18.70 19.46
N LEU A 12 -23.07 19.16 20.11
CA LEU A 12 -22.98 19.84 21.40
C LEU A 12 -22.59 18.88 22.53
N ILE A 13 -23.12 17.65 22.52
CA ILE A 13 -22.74 16.58 23.45
C ILE A 13 -21.26 16.20 23.23
N ASP A 14 -20.85 15.99 21.98
CA ASP A 14 -19.48 15.63 21.62
C ASP A 14 -18.49 16.75 22.02
N TRP A 15 -18.87 18.02 21.81
CA TRP A 15 -18.10 19.18 22.26
C TRP A 15 -17.99 19.25 23.79
N ALA A 16 -19.11 19.07 24.50
CA ALA A 16 -19.14 19.07 25.97
C ALA A 16 -18.33 17.91 26.55
N TYR A 17 -18.34 16.77 25.87
CA TYR A 17 -17.56 15.58 26.23
C TYR A 17 -16.06 15.82 26.03
N TYR A 18 -15.67 16.41 24.90
CA TYR A 18 -14.28 16.81 24.60
C TYR A 18 -13.74 17.87 25.57
N GLN A 19 -14.56 18.85 25.93
CA GLN A 19 -14.18 19.94 26.85
C GLN A 19 -14.39 19.61 28.33
N SER A 20 -14.85 18.40 28.68
CA SER A 20 -15.20 18.00 30.04
C SER A 20 -14.09 18.25 31.07
N SER A 21 -12.83 18.01 30.69
CA SER A 21 -11.63 18.33 31.50
C SER A 21 -11.55 19.82 31.84
N THR A 22 -11.62 20.69 30.83
CA THR A 22 -11.56 22.15 30.98
C THR A 22 -12.75 22.68 31.79
N ILE A 23 -13.94 22.15 31.52
CA ILE A 23 -15.18 22.50 32.21
C ILE A 23 -15.10 22.10 33.69
N SER A 24 -14.62 20.89 34.01
CA SER A 24 -14.45 20.43 35.39
C SER A 24 -13.45 21.30 36.17
N GLY A 25 -12.34 21.70 35.55
CA GLY A 25 -11.36 22.62 36.14
C GLY A 25 -11.96 24.01 36.43
N GLY A 26 -12.74 24.55 35.49
CA GLY A 26 -13.44 25.82 35.67
C GLY A 26 -14.51 25.75 36.78
N LEU A 27 -15.30 24.68 36.82
CA LEU A 27 -16.29 24.45 37.88
C LEU A 27 -15.64 24.31 39.27
N GLY A 28 -14.46 23.68 39.36
CA GLY A 28 -13.69 23.63 40.62
C GLY A 28 -13.24 25.00 41.14
N ALA A 29 -12.85 25.91 40.23
CA ALA A 29 -12.54 27.29 40.59
C ALA A 29 -13.78 28.07 41.06
N VAL A 30 -14.90 27.91 40.36
CA VAL A 30 -16.20 28.51 40.74
C VAL A 30 -16.66 27.99 42.10
N PHE A 31 -16.53 26.69 42.36
CA PHE A 31 -16.82 26.08 43.65
C PHE A 31 -16.01 26.71 44.79
N SER A 32 -14.72 26.96 44.55
CA SER A 32 -13.84 27.63 45.50
C SER A 32 -14.28 29.07 45.78
N ILE A 33 -14.69 29.81 44.75
CA ILE A 33 -15.23 31.19 44.87
C ILE A 33 -16.54 31.19 45.67
N ILE A 34 -17.47 30.28 45.38
CA ILE A 34 -18.75 30.16 46.10
C ILE A 34 -18.53 29.88 47.59
N GLY A 35 -17.54 29.02 47.91
CA GLY A 35 -17.13 28.72 49.28
C GLY A 35 -16.58 29.96 50.01
N ILE A 36 -15.70 30.72 49.37
CA ILE A 36 -15.08 31.93 49.94
C ILE A 36 -16.10 33.06 50.11
N SER A 37 -17.01 33.24 49.14
CA SER A 37 -17.97 34.35 49.11
C SER A 37 -19.24 34.11 49.94
N ASN A 38 -19.37 32.97 50.65
CA ASN A 38 -20.55 32.61 51.46
C ASN A 38 -21.89 32.68 50.69
N ILE A 39 -21.87 32.51 49.37
CA ILE A 39 -23.07 32.59 48.51
C ILE A 39 -24.11 31.53 48.88
N HIS A 40 -23.67 30.41 49.48
CA HIS A 40 -24.56 29.37 50.01
C HIS A 40 -25.56 29.88 51.08
N LYS A 41 -25.28 31.02 51.73
CA LYS A 41 -26.15 31.64 52.76
C LYS A 41 -27.19 32.60 52.19
N TRP A 42 -27.28 32.76 50.87
CA TRP A 42 -28.21 33.69 50.26
C TRP A 42 -29.65 33.17 50.32
N ASN A 43 -30.53 34.01 50.88
CA ASN A 43 -31.97 33.83 50.88
C ASN A 43 -32.63 34.94 50.05
N ILE A 44 -33.69 34.62 49.29
CA ILE A 44 -34.43 35.61 48.51
C ILE A 44 -35.88 35.71 49.00
N GLY A 45 -36.35 36.96 49.15
CA GLY A 45 -37.74 37.30 49.47
C GLY A 45 -38.11 37.19 50.96
N GLU A 46 -39.31 37.64 51.31
CA GLU A 46 -39.86 37.57 52.68
C GLU A 46 -40.08 36.12 53.18
N CYS A 47 -40.02 35.15 52.26
CA CYS A 47 -40.22 33.72 52.53
C CYS A 47 -38.94 32.98 52.96
N ASN A 48 -37.78 33.66 53.11
CA ASN A 48 -36.49 33.05 53.49
C ASN A 48 -36.11 31.81 52.64
N PHE A 49 -36.35 31.84 51.32
CA PHE A 49 -36.04 30.70 50.46
C PHE A 49 -34.52 30.55 50.26
N PRO A 50 -33.89 29.40 50.59
CA PRO A 50 -32.44 29.21 50.55
C PRO A 50 -31.91 28.92 49.14
N ILE A 51 -31.99 29.91 48.26
CA ILE A 51 -31.52 29.79 46.87
C ILE A 51 -30.04 29.45 46.77
N GLY A 52 -29.22 29.92 47.72
CA GLY A 52 -27.78 29.70 47.76
C GLY A 52 -27.41 28.21 47.89
N GLU A 53 -28.15 27.46 48.69
CA GLU A 53 -27.93 26.02 48.86
C GLU A 53 -28.30 25.23 47.60
N PHE A 54 -29.39 25.60 46.93
CA PHE A 54 -29.79 25.00 45.66
C PHE A 54 -28.74 25.22 44.57
N ILE A 55 -28.22 26.45 44.45
CA ILE A 55 -27.15 26.78 43.49
C ILE A 55 -25.89 25.99 43.81
N TYR A 56 -25.50 25.93 45.09
CA TYR A 56 -24.32 25.20 45.54
C TYR A 56 -24.38 23.72 45.16
N TRP A 57 -25.47 23.02 45.51
CA TRP A 57 -25.63 21.61 45.17
C TRP A 57 -25.75 21.34 43.67
N GLY A 58 -26.35 22.27 42.92
CA GLY A 58 -26.38 22.19 41.45
C GLY A 58 -24.99 22.24 40.82
N VAL A 59 -24.13 23.15 41.29
CA VAL A 59 -22.73 23.26 40.83
C VAL A 59 -21.92 22.02 41.21
N VAL A 60 -22.11 21.51 42.43
CA VAL A 60 -21.46 20.26 42.90
C VAL A 60 -21.86 19.08 42.01
N MET A 61 -23.15 18.91 41.74
CA MET A 61 -23.63 17.81 40.90
C MET A 61 -23.05 17.88 39.49
N LEU A 62 -23.04 19.07 38.88
CA LEU A 62 -22.43 19.28 37.56
C LEU A 62 -20.93 18.98 37.57
N PHE A 63 -20.20 19.43 38.59
CA PHE A 63 -18.77 19.10 38.73
C PHE A 63 -18.53 17.60 38.73
N PHE A 64 -19.28 16.82 39.52
CA PHE A 64 -19.12 15.37 39.57
C PHE A 64 -19.50 14.68 38.25
N ILE A 65 -20.54 15.15 37.56
CA ILE A 65 -20.91 14.63 36.23
C ILE A 65 -19.75 14.83 35.25
N PHE A 66 -19.21 16.05 35.15
CA PHE A 66 -18.09 16.36 34.25
C PHE A 66 -16.77 15.68 34.67
N PHE A 67 -16.54 15.50 35.98
CA PHE A 67 -15.38 14.79 36.49
C PHE A 67 -15.42 13.31 36.11
N ILE A 68 -16.57 12.66 36.31
CA ILE A 68 -16.76 11.25 35.94
C ILE A 68 -16.63 11.06 34.43
N THR A 69 -17.28 11.91 33.61
CA THR A 69 -17.17 11.82 32.14
C THR A 69 -15.74 12.04 31.65
N SER A 70 -14.99 12.96 32.27
CA SER A 70 -13.56 13.17 31.99
C SER A 70 -12.70 11.94 32.27
N LEU A 71 -12.97 11.21 33.36
CA LEU A 71 -12.26 9.94 33.65
C LEU A 71 -12.56 8.85 32.61
N PHE A 72 -13.83 8.71 32.19
CA PHE A 72 -14.20 7.76 31.13
C PHE A 72 -13.55 8.13 29.79
N TYR A 73 -13.55 9.40 29.42
CA TYR A 73 -12.94 9.88 28.18
C TYR A 73 -11.44 9.58 28.12
N LYS A 74 -10.71 9.84 29.21
CA LYS A 74 -9.27 9.51 29.29
C LYS A 74 -9.00 8.02 29.10
N LYS A 75 -9.88 7.16 29.65
CA LYS A 75 -9.76 5.71 29.48
C LYS A 75 -10.00 5.29 28.04
N GLU A 76 -11.08 5.77 27.42
CA GLU A 76 -11.44 5.45 26.04
C GLU A 76 -10.36 5.94 25.05
N MET A 77 -9.88 7.17 25.22
CA MET A 77 -8.76 7.69 24.42
C MET A 77 -7.49 6.85 24.58
N SER A 78 -7.14 6.46 25.81
CA SER A 78 -5.97 5.59 26.03
C SER A 78 -6.13 4.22 25.39
N GLU A 79 -7.32 3.63 25.41
CA GLU A 79 -7.59 2.37 24.71
C GLU A 79 -7.54 2.52 23.19
N LEU A 80 -8.04 3.64 22.66
CA LEU A 80 -7.99 3.95 21.24
C LEU A 80 -6.54 4.17 20.76
N GLU A 81 -5.75 4.94 21.50
CA GLU A 81 -4.32 5.15 21.24
C GLU A 81 -3.54 3.83 21.25
N LYS A 82 -3.82 2.93 22.20
CA LYS A 82 -3.21 1.59 22.23
C LYS A 82 -3.54 0.77 20.99
N LYS A 83 -4.79 0.81 20.53
CA LYS A 83 -5.20 0.13 19.29
C LYS A 83 -4.48 0.70 18.08
N ILE A 84 -4.41 2.02 17.96
CA ILE A 84 -3.69 2.71 16.87
C ILE A 84 -2.21 2.33 16.88
N ASN A 85 -1.55 2.38 18.03
CA ASN A 85 -0.13 2.02 18.15
C ASN A 85 0.13 0.54 17.79
N SER A 86 -0.78 -0.36 18.17
CA SER A 86 -0.69 -1.78 17.82
C SER A 86 -0.83 -2.00 16.31
N ILE A 87 -1.73 -1.27 15.66
CA ILE A 87 -1.91 -1.30 14.20
C ILE A 87 -0.65 -0.81 13.50
N ASN A 88 -0.08 0.31 13.95
CA ASN A 88 1.15 0.88 13.37
C ASN A 88 2.37 -0.05 13.53
N ASP A 89 2.50 -0.72 14.68
CA ASP A 89 3.57 -1.71 14.91
C ASP A 89 3.42 -2.93 13.97
N LEU A 90 2.18 -3.43 13.82
CA LEU A 90 1.89 -4.50 12.86
C LEU A 90 2.20 -4.09 11.42
N GLU A 91 1.86 -2.86 11.03
CA GLU A 91 2.17 -2.33 9.70
C GLU A 91 3.68 -2.24 9.49
N THR A 92 4.43 -1.76 10.48
CA THR A 92 5.89 -1.64 10.42
C THR A 92 6.54 -3.01 10.23
N LYS A 93 6.19 -3.99 11.07
CA LYS A 93 6.68 -5.38 10.96
C LYS A 93 6.36 -5.99 9.61
N LEU A 94 5.16 -5.72 9.11
CA LEU A 94 4.72 -6.21 7.81
C LEU A 94 5.55 -5.59 6.67
N VAL A 95 5.82 -4.28 6.72
CA VAL A 95 6.69 -3.60 5.73
C VAL A 95 8.12 -4.15 5.76
N GLU A 96 8.68 -4.37 6.95
CA GLU A 96 9.99 -4.99 7.10
C GLU A 96 10.04 -6.40 6.48
N GLU A 97 9.04 -7.24 6.77
CA GLU A 97 8.95 -8.58 6.22
C GLU A 97 8.82 -8.57 4.68
N VAL A 98 8.01 -7.67 4.11
CA VAL A 98 7.90 -7.45 2.65
C VAL A 98 9.26 -7.13 2.07
N ASN A 99 9.98 -6.19 2.70
CA ASN A 99 11.26 -5.72 2.20
C ASN A 99 12.30 -6.84 2.23
N SER A 100 12.39 -7.60 3.32
CA SER A 100 13.28 -8.77 3.41
C SER A 100 12.94 -9.83 2.36
N SER A 101 11.65 -10.14 2.16
CA SER A 101 11.19 -11.06 1.10
C SER A 101 11.59 -10.57 -0.30
N ASN A 102 11.44 -9.28 -0.58
CA ASN A 102 11.84 -8.67 -1.84
C ASN A 102 13.36 -8.70 -2.06
N GLU A 103 14.16 -8.45 -1.02
CA GLU A 103 15.62 -8.54 -1.10
C GLU A 103 16.09 -9.95 -1.41
N LEU A 104 15.50 -10.95 -0.76
CA LEU A 104 15.76 -12.36 -1.06
C LEU A 104 15.37 -12.71 -2.50
N PHE A 105 14.17 -12.34 -2.92
CA PHE A 105 13.71 -12.55 -4.30
C PHE A 105 14.67 -11.93 -5.33
N ASN A 106 15.09 -10.68 -5.12
CA ASN A 106 16.06 -10.02 -5.98
C ASN A 106 17.44 -10.70 -5.96
N SER A 107 17.85 -11.25 -4.82
CA SER A 107 19.08 -12.03 -4.71
C SER A 107 19.03 -13.31 -5.54
N TYR A 108 17.89 -14.02 -5.54
CA TYR A 108 17.67 -15.17 -6.43
C TYR A 108 17.71 -14.77 -7.90
N LEU A 109 17.11 -13.64 -8.29
CA LEU A 109 17.20 -13.16 -9.66
C LEU A 109 18.67 -12.85 -10.07
N ARG A 110 19.46 -12.27 -9.16
CA ARG A 110 20.91 -12.03 -9.41
C ARG A 110 21.68 -13.34 -9.56
N LEU A 111 21.36 -14.36 -8.78
CA LEU A 111 21.94 -15.69 -8.92
C LEU A 111 21.57 -16.32 -10.28
N LEU A 112 20.32 -16.14 -10.73
CA LEU A 112 19.90 -16.59 -12.06
C LEU A 112 20.71 -15.90 -13.16
N VAL A 113 20.86 -14.57 -13.13
CA VAL A 113 21.71 -13.81 -14.07
C VAL A 113 23.11 -14.39 -14.14
N LYS A 114 23.73 -14.68 -12.98
CA LYS A 114 25.06 -15.30 -12.93
C LYS A 114 25.08 -16.71 -13.51
N SER A 115 24.10 -17.54 -13.16
CA SER A 115 24.02 -18.94 -13.63
C SER A 115 23.77 -19.07 -15.15
N LEU A 116 23.11 -18.07 -15.74
CA LEU A 116 22.82 -18.00 -17.17
C LEU A 116 23.95 -17.36 -17.97
N ASN A 117 25.03 -16.91 -17.32
CA ASN A 117 26.11 -16.13 -17.92
C ASN A 117 25.60 -14.90 -18.68
N PHE A 118 24.58 -14.24 -18.14
CA PHE A 118 24.08 -12.99 -18.70
C PHE A 118 25.18 -11.92 -18.64
N THR A 119 25.11 -10.98 -19.57
CA THR A 119 26.06 -9.88 -19.75
C THR A 119 25.37 -8.54 -19.46
N TYR A 120 26.07 -7.43 -19.68
CA TYR A 120 25.49 -6.08 -19.58
C TYR A 120 24.42 -5.77 -20.65
N ASN A 121 24.22 -6.68 -21.61
CA ASN A 121 23.19 -6.60 -22.65
C ASN A 121 21.89 -7.32 -22.28
N ASP A 122 21.87 -8.03 -21.15
CA ASP A 122 20.81 -8.95 -20.81
C ASP A 122 20.06 -8.52 -19.55
N ARG A 123 18.77 -8.83 -19.48
CA ARG A 123 17.90 -8.45 -18.37
C ARG A 123 16.87 -9.53 -18.09
N ILE A 124 16.53 -9.68 -16.81
CA ILE A 124 15.35 -10.43 -16.35
C ILE A 124 14.38 -9.42 -15.74
N SER A 125 13.13 -9.43 -16.19
CA SER A 125 12.02 -8.73 -15.53
C SER A 125 10.97 -9.75 -15.11
N VAL A 126 10.41 -9.58 -13.92
CA VAL A 126 9.34 -10.43 -13.41
C VAL A 126 8.12 -9.58 -13.13
N TYR A 127 6.99 -9.99 -13.70
CA TYR A 127 5.72 -9.32 -13.54
C TYR A 127 4.69 -10.24 -12.91
N LYS A 128 3.81 -9.64 -12.12
CA LYS A 128 2.64 -10.32 -11.57
C LYS A 128 1.37 -9.70 -12.15
N VAL A 129 0.33 -10.51 -12.35
CA VAL A 129 -0.99 -10.01 -12.74
C VAL A 129 -1.74 -9.46 -11.52
N ASN A 130 -2.27 -8.24 -11.67
CA ASN A 130 -3.19 -7.60 -10.74
C ASN A 130 -4.23 -6.80 -11.54
N GLU A 131 -5.53 -6.97 -11.27
CA GLU A 131 -6.63 -6.23 -11.94
C GLU A 131 -6.45 -6.13 -13.48
N ASN A 132 -6.16 -7.26 -14.15
CA ASN A 132 -5.89 -7.35 -15.60
C ASN A 132 -4.71 -6.52 -16.11
N LYS A 133 -3.71 -6.28 -15.25
CA LYS A 133 -2.46 -5.62 -15.62
C LYS A 133 -1.25 -6.39 -15.09
N PHE A 134 -0.15 -6.35 -15.83
CA PHE A 134 1.15 -6.80 -15.38
C PHE A 134 1.82 -5.72 -14.54
N GLN A 135 2.09 -6.00 -13.28
CA GLN A 135 2.86 -5.15 -12.38
C GLN A 135 4.27 -5.68 -12.20
N LEU A 136 5.28 -4.82 -12.39
CA LEU A 136 6.69 -5.20 -12.18
C LEU A 136 6.96 -5.47 -10.69
N ILE A 137 7.44 -6.67 -10.36
CA ILE A 137 7.80 -7.07 -8.98
C ILE A 137 9.30 -7.29 -8.78
N GLY A 138 10.06 -7.54 -9.85
CA GLY A 138 11.51 -7.63 -9.79
C GLY A 138 12.14 -7.40 -11.14
N ARG A 139 13.35 -6.84 -11.13
CA ARG A 139 14.14 -6.59 -12.34
C ARG A 139 15.61 -6.67 -11.99
N THR A 140 16.37 -7.37 -12.81
CA THR A 140 17.82 -7.50 -12.63
C THR A 140 18.54 -7.54 -13.97
N SER A 141 19.74 -6.99 -13.97
CA SER A 141 20.67 -6.93 -15.09
C SER A 141 22.06 -6.69 -14.51
N ILE A 142 23.10 -7.08 -15.23
CA ILE A 142 24.47 -6.66 -14.88
C ILE A 142 24.64 -5.15 -15.11
N ASN A 143 23.94 -4.59 -16.09
CA ASN A 143 23.93 -3.16 -16.38
C ASN A 143 22.94 -2.42 -15.46
N PRO A 144 23.40 -1.51 -14.57
CA PRO A 144 22.54 -0.76 -13.65
C PRO A 144 21.46 0.05 -14.36
N ILE A 145 21.75 0.62 -15.54
CA ILE A 145 20.79 1.42 -16.32
C ILE A 145 19.60 0.55 -16.76
N LEU A 146 19.85 -0.73 -17.09
CA LEU A 146 18.79 -1.65 -17.49
C LEU A 146 17.98 -2.17 -16.28
N MET A 147 18.48 -1.99 -15.05
CA MET A 147 17.74 -2.29 -13.82
C MET A 147 16.72 -1.22 -13.46
N GLU A 148 16.87 0.00 -13.97
CA GLU A 148 15.96 1.10 -13.68
C GLU A 148 14.52 0.74 -14.04
N LYS A 149 13.59 1.19 -13.18
CA LYS A 149 12.17 0.95 -13.38
C LYS A 149 11.69 1.82 -14.53
N GLY A 150 11.14 1.15 -15.54
CA GLY A 150 10.43 1.81 -16.63
C GLY A 150 8.97 2.00 -16.24
N ARG A 151 8.05 1.64 -17.15
CA ARG A 151 6.62 1.60 -16.81
C ARG A 151 6.36 0.57 -15.72
N ASN A 152 5.52 0.96 -14.76
CA ASN A 152 5.15 0.12 -13.62
C ASN A 152 4.08 -0.91 -13.97
N GLU A 153 3.23 -0.60 -14.95
CA GLU A 153 2.10 -1.44 -15.34
C GLU A 153 2.00 -1.57 -16.87
N TYR A 154 1.51 -2.73 -17.31
CA TYR A 154 1.19 -3.02 -18.72
C TYR A 154 -0.17 -3.74 -18.80
N PRO A 155 -1.01 -3.49 -19.81
CA PRO A 155 -2.23 -4.26 -20.02
C PRO A 155 -1.94 -5.76 -20.21
N ILE A 156 -2.84 -6.63 -19.74
CA ILE A 156 -2.62 -8.09 -19.77
C ILE A 156 -2.53 -8.69 -21.18
N GLU A 157 -3.10 -8.03 -22.17
CA GLU A 157 -3.15 -8.52 -23.56
C GLU A 157 -2.02 -7.97 -24.44
N GLU A 158 -1.26 -6.99 -23.95
CA GLU A 158 -0.29 -6.26 -24.78
C GLU A 158 1.09 -6.93 -24.82
N GLY A 159 1.70 -6.89 -26.01
CA GLY A 159 3.08 -7.26 -26.23
C GLY A 159 3.42 -8.73 -26.05
N PHE A 160 4.71 -9.02 -26.02
CA PHE A 160 5.22 -10.38 -25.84
C PHE A 160 4.88 -10.96 -24.46
N ILE A 161 4.67 -10.09 -23.45
CA ILE A 161 4.23 -10.51 -22.12
C ILE A 161 2.79 -11.01 -22.12
N GLY A 162 1.86 -10.34 -22.81
CA GLY A 162 0.50 -10.84 -22.97
C GLY A 162 0.46 -12.16 -23.75
N LYS A 163 1.25 -12.25 -24.82
CA LYS A 163 1.38 -13.48 -25.60
C LYS A 163 1.90 -14.67 -24.78
N GLY A 164 3.02 -14.49 -24.08
CA GLY A 164 3.55 -15.55 -23.20
C GLY A 164 2.64 -15.85 -22.01
N TRP A 165 1.81 -14.90 -21.58
CA TRP A 165 0.79 -15.16 -20.56
C TRP A 165 -0.34 -16.05 -21.07
N GLN A 166 -0.72 -15.95 -22.34
CA GLN A 166 -1.75 -16.80 -22.93
C GLN A 166 -1.20 -18.18 -23.32
N GLU A 167 -0.03 -18.20 -23.97
CA GLU A 167 0.60 -19.39 -24.56
C GLU A 167 1.54 -20.16 -23.62
N GLU A 168 1.63 -19.76 -22.34
CA GLU A 168 2.57 -20.25 -21.32
C GLU A 168 4.04 -19.87 -21.56
N GLU A 169 4.52 -19.92 -22.80
CA GLU A 169 5.84 -19.43 -23.17
C GLU A 169 5.83 -18.78 -24.55
N PHE A 170 6.72 -17.80 -24.76
CA PHE A 170 6.95 -17.20 -26.06
C PHE A 170 8.44 -16.90 -26.25
N PHE A 171 9.00 -17.24 -27.42
CA PHE A 171 10.42 -17.04 -27.71
C PHE A 171 10.64 -16.43 -29.10
N ILE A 172 11.47 -15.40 -29.15
CA ILE A 172 11.96 -14.80 -30.39
C ILE A 172 13.42 -14.41 -30.21
N ASN A 173 14.31 -14.88 -31.09
CA ASN A 173 15.75 -14.77 -30.88
C ASN A 173 16.49 -13.85 -31.86
N ASN A 174 15.81 -13.33 -32.88
CA ASN A 174 16.46 -12.63 -33.98
C ASN A 174 15.63 -11.46 -34.53
N LEU A 175 15.24 -10.52 -33.67
CA LEU A 175 14.69 -9.26 -34.15
C LEU A 175 15.78 -8.41 -34.84
N PRO A 176 15.40 -7.59 -35.84
CA PRO A 176 16.31 -6.65 -36.51
C PRO A 176 17.03 -5.74 -35.51
N CYS A 177 18.20 -5.22 -35.86
CA CYS A 177 18.87 -4.27 -34.98
C CYS A 177 18.11 -2.93 -34.98
N PRO A 178 17.62 -2.46 -33.83
CA PRO A 178 16.83 -1.22 -33.76
C PRO A 178 17.67 0.02 -34.06
N GLU A 179 18.98 -0.01 -33.82
CA GLU A 179 19.90 1.10 -34.08
C GLU A 179 20.18 1.28 -35.58
N THR A 180 20.19 0.20 -36.35
CA THR A 180 20.47 0.25 -37.80
C THR A 180 19.20 0.26 -38.65
N ASN A 181 18.12 -0.38 -38.19
CA ASN A 181 16.87 -0.48 -38.95
C ASN A 181 15.63 -0.53 -38.04
N PHE A 182 15.34 0.59 -37.39
CA PHE A 182 14.18 0.72 -36.50
C PHE A 182 12.84 0.42 -37.21
N LYS A 183 12.69 0.81 -38.49
CA LYS A 183 11.45 0.57 -39.25
C LYS A 183 11.15 -0.93 -39.37
N GLN A 184 12.16 -1.73 -39.70
CA GLN A 184 12.00 -3.19 -39.80
C GLN A 184 11.84 -3.83 -38.43
N TYR A 185 12.56 -3.33 -37.41
CA TYR A 185 12.42 -3.77 -36.02
C TYR A 185 10.98 -3.58 -35.53
N TYR A 186 10.43 -2.36 -35.65
CA TYR A 186 9.06 -2.04 -35.28
C TYR A 186 8.06 -2.90 -36.05
N LYS A 187 8.22 -3.02 -37.37
CA LYS A 187 7.35 -3.87 -38.18
C LYS A 187 7.29 -5.30 -37.64
N LYS A 188 8.46 -5.89 -37.35
CA LYS A 188 8.54 -7.27 -36.82
C LYS A 188 7.88 -7.42 -35.44
N ILE A 189 8.00 -6.43 -34.57
CA ILE A 189 7.29 -6.44 -33.28
C ILE A 189 5.78 -6.39 -33.51
N ASN A 190 5.33 -5.40 -34.30
CA ASN A 190 3.92 -5.13 -34.50
C ASN A 190 3.20 -6.24 -35.28
N ASP A 191 3.92 -6.96 -36.16
CA ASP A 191 3.42 -8.15 -36.86
C ASP A 191 3.12 -9.31 -35.87
N ILE A 192 3.78 -9.36 -34.72
CA ILE A 192 3.63 -10.41 -33.70
C ILE A 192 2.63 -10.02 -32.62
N SER A 193 2.74 -8.80 -32.12
CA SER A 193 1.86 -8.25 -31.11
C SER A 193 1.73 -6.74 -31.34
N PRO A 194 0.52 -6.25 -31.65
CA PRO A 194 0.29 -4.83 -31.89
C PRO A 194 0.70 -3.99 -30.69
N ILE A 195 1.66 -3.10 -30.91
CA ILE A 195 2.14 -2.17 -29.89
C ILE A 195 2.31 -0.81 -30.57
N PRO A 196 1.80 0.30 -30.00
CA PRO A 196 2.00 1.62 -30.57
C PRO A 196 3.47 1.94 -30.81
N LYS A 197 3.78 2.62 -31.92
CA LYS A 197 5.16 2.91 -32.31
C LYS A 197 5.90 3.73 -31.26
N GLU A 198 5.22 4.70 -30.67
CA GLU A 198 5.70 5.59 -29.62
C GLU A 198 6.05 4.80 -28.36
N VAL A 199 5.29 3.73 -28.10
CA VAL A 199 5.57 2.80 -27.00
C VAL A 199 6.87 2.05 -27.25
N VAL A 200 7.12 1.56 -28.46
CA VAL A 200 8.36 0.85 -28.83
C VAL A 200 9.56 1.80 -28.83
N GLU A 201 9.38 3.03 -29.31
CA GLU A 201 10.41 4.08 -29.32
C GLU A 201 10.85 4.47 -27.90
N SER A 202 9.91 4.59 -26.97
CA SER A 202 10.17 4.95 -25.56
C SER A 202 10.73 3.81 -24.70
N MET A 203 10.86 2.58 -25.24
CA MET A 203 11.46 1.49 -24.48
C MET A 203 12.95 1.78 -24.20
N THR A 204 13.31 1.70 -22.90
CA THR A 204 14.70 1.86 -22.43
C THR A 204 15.61 0.74 -22.93
N MET A 205 15.04 -0.44 -23.19
CA MET A 205 15.72 -1.57 -23.79
C MET A 205 14.96 -2.00 -25.05
N LYS A 206 15.60 -1.84 -26.21
CA LYS A 206 15.10 -2.34 -27.49
C LYS A 206 15.77 -3.68 -27.75
N SER A 207 15.21 -4.74 -27.18
CA SER A 207 15.83 -6.06 -27.15
C SER A 207 15.68 -6.75 -28.50
N ARG A 208 16.69 -7.52 -28.89
CA ARG A 208 16.67 -8.32 -30.12
C ARG A 208 16.25 -9.76 -29.89
N ASN A 209 16.27 -10.20 -28.64
CA ASN A 209 15.91 -11.53 -28.20
C ASN A 209 15.02 -11.41 -26.96
N TYR A 210 13.91 -12.15 -26.95
CA TYR A 210 12.96 -12.25 -25.85
C TYR A 210 12.64 -13.71 -25.58
N PHE A 211 12.73 -14.12 -24.32
CA PHE A 211 12.08 -15.32 -23.83
C PHE A 211 11.12 -14.96 -22.72
N VAL A 212 9.85 -15.26 -22.92
CA VAL A 212 8.78 -15.01 -21.98
C VAL A 212 8.29 -16.35 -21.45
N TYR A 213 8.20 -16.48 -20.14
CA TYR A 213 7.85 -17.73 -19.47
C TYR A 213 6.87 -17.47 -18.33
N ARG A 214 5.66 -18.03 -18.43
CA ARG A 214 4.64 -17.97 -17.39
C ARG A 214 4.99 -18.95 -16.28
N MET A 215 5.14 -18.42 -15.08
CA MET A 215 5.44 -19.20 -13.89
C MET A 215 4.14 -19.66 -13.23
N ASN A 216 3.84 -20.95 -13.33
CA ASN A 216 2.71 -21.57 -12.64
C ASN A 216 3.16 -22.17 -11.30
N ASN A 217 2.24 -22.29 -10.34
CA ASN A 217 2.46 -23.09 -9.13
C ASN A 217 2.26 -24.60 -9.45
N ASN A 218 2.39 -25.44 -8.42
CA ASN A 218 2.26 -26.90 -8.55
C ASN A 218 0.84 -27.37 -8.96
N ASN A 219 -0.16 -26.50 -8.86
CA ASN A 219 -1.54 -26.75 -9.29
C ASN A 219 -1.85 -26.14 -10.67
N GLU A 220 -0.82 -25.80 -11.46
CA GLU A 220 -0.94 -25.14 -12.77
C GLU A 220 -1.64 -23.77 -12.74
N ILE A 221 -1.71 -23.12 -11.57
CA ILE A 221 -2.29 -21.79 -11.43
C ILE A 221 -1.20 -20.75 -11.74
N PRO A 222 -1.40 -19.85 -12.72
CA PRO A 222 -0.44 -18.80 -13.05
C PRO A 222 -0.15 -17.87 -11.87
N GLN A 223 1.13 -17.62 -11.58
CA GLN A 223 1.57 -16.78 -10.46
C GLN A 223 2.26 -15.50 -10.94
N ALA A 224 3.09 -15.61 -11.97
CA ALA A 224 3.87 -14.51 -12.53
C ALA A 224 4.30 -14.81 -13.96
N ILE A 225 4.94 -13.84 -14.61
CA ILE A 225 5.57 -13.99 -15.91
C ILE A 225 6.99 -13.45 -15.85
N PHE A 226 7.93 -14.27 -16.31
CA PHE A 226 9.34 -13.93 -16.43
C PHE A 226 9.61 -13.50 -17.87
N VAL A 227 10.36 -12.41 -18.01
CA VAL A 227 10.76 -11.84 -19.29
C VAL A 227 12.26 -11.74 -19.29
N PHE A 228 12.90 -12.62 -20.04
CA PHE A 228 14.32 -12.59 -20.32
C PHE A 228 14.52 -11.85 -21.63
N GLU A 229 15.44 -10.90 -21.63
CA GLU A 229 15.67 -10.01 -22.76
C GLU A 229 17.16 -9.87 -23.02
N SER A 230 17.55 -9.76 -24.30
CA SER A 230 18.91 -9.43 -24.71
C SER A 230 18.93 -8.39 -25.83
N LYS A 231 19.86 -7.44 -25.78
CA LYS A 231 20.18 -6.57 -26.94
C LYS A 231 20.90 -7.33 -28.05
N LEU A 232 21.51 -8.48 -27.76
CA LEU A 232 22.25 -9.26 -28.73
C LEU A 232 21.30 -10.22 -29.49
N PRO A 233 21.50 -10.40 -30.81
CA PRO A 233 20.82 -11.47 -31.53
C PRO A 233 21.30 -12.81 -31.00
N ASN A 234 20.38 -13.77 -30.85
CA ASN A 234 20.67 -15.11 -30.32
C ASN A 234 21.33 -15.12 -28.91
N GLY A 235 21.21 -14.02 -28.14
CA GLY A 235 21.82 -13.90 -26.82
C GLY A 235 21.24 -14.83 -25.74
N LEU A 236 19.96 -15.22 -25.87
CA LEU A 236 19.27 -16.10 -24.94
C LEU A 236 19.22 -17.54 -25.43
N LYS A 237 19.47 -18.47 -24.51
CA LYS A 237 19.36 -19.93 -24.72
C LYS A 237 18.13 -20.45 -23.97
N LYS A 238 16.99 -20.60 -24.67
CA LYS A 238 15.69 -20.98 -24.07
C LYS A 238 15.80 -22.19 -23.15
N ASP A 239 16.40 -23.27 -23.64
CA ASP A 239 16.45 -24.55 -22.91
C ASP A 239 17.30 -24.46 -21.64
N LEU A 240 18.43 -23.73 -21.70
CA LEU A 240 19.25 -23.43 -20.52
C LEU A 240 18.46 -22.61 -19.49
N ILE A 241 17.68 -21.62 -19.93
CA ILE A 241 16.85 -20.82 -19.02
C ILE A 241 15.82 -21.72 -18.32
N LYS A 242 15.13 -22.58 -19.07
CA LYS A 242 14.15 -23.53 -18.49
C LYS A 242 14.83 -24.47 -17.50
N GLU A 243 15.97 -25.06 -17.85
CA GLU A 243 16.75 -25.93 -16.96
C GLU A 243 17.09 -25.23 -15.63
N LYS A 244 17.61 -23.98 -15.69
CA LYS A 244 17.96 -23.23 -14.47
C LYS A 244 16.74 -22.83 -13.65
N LEU A 245 15.61 -22.56 -14.30
CA LEU A 245 14.36 -22.25 -13.61
C LEU A 245 13.78 -23.44 -12.84
N VAL A 246 13.89 -24.67 -13.35
CA VAL A 246 13.37 -25.87 -12.68
C VAL A 246 13.90 -25.99 -11.25
N GLY A 247 15.20 -25.77 -11.04
CA GLY A 247 15.82 -25.89 -9.71
C GLY A 247 15.42 -24.82 -8.70
N VAL A 248 14.82 -23.71 -9.14
CA VAL A 248 14.44 -22.58 -8.27
C VAL A 248 12.96 -22.21 -8.34
N LYS A 249 12.17 -22.93 -9.15
CA LYS A 249 10.77 -22.63 -9.47
C LYS A 249 9.92 -22.49 -8.21
N GLU A 250 9.93 -23.49 -7.35
CA GLU A 250 9.10 -23.51 -6.14
C GLU A 250 9.45 -22.36 -5.19
N THR A 251 10.75 -22.13 -4.97
CA THR A 251 11.25 -21.02 -4.16
C THR A 251 10.80 -19.66 -4.70
N LEU A 252 10.92 -19.43 -6.00
CA LEU A 252 10.46 -18.19 -6.64
C LEU A 252 8.94 -18.02 -6.53
N VAL A 253 8.17 -19.09 -6.75
CA VAL A 253 6.71 -19.09 -6.59
C VAL A 253 6.32 -18.73 -5.16
N MET A 254 6.98 -19.28 -4.15
CA MET A 254 6.72 -18.93 -2.74
C MET A 254 6.96 -17.45 -2.46
N PHE A 255 8.06 -16.86 -2.96
CA PHE A 255 8.31 -15.42 -2.80
C PHE A 255 7.24 -14.57 -3.48
N ILE A 256 6.84 -14.95 -4.70
CA ILE A 256 5.79 -14.27 -5.46
C ILE A 256 4.47 -14.32 -4.67
N GLN A 257 4.11 -15.47 -4.10
CA GLN A 257 2.89 -15.63 -3.32
C GLN A 257 2.91 -14.82 -2.02
N ARG A 258 4.03 -14.82 -1.29
CA ARG A 258 4.18 -14.07 -0.04
C ARG A 258 4.06 -12.55 -0.27
N ASN A 259 4.58 -12.06 -1.39
CA ASN A 259 4.45 -10.65 -1.78
C ASN A 259 3.02 -10.20 -2.16
N ASN A 260 2.05 -11.12 -2.28
CA ASN A 260 0.68 -10.82 -2.74
C ASN A 260 -0.25 -10.25 -1.68
N GLY A 261 -0.06 -10.61 -0.41
CA GLY A 261 -0.96 -10.20 0.66
C GLY A 261 -0.89 -8.72 1.03
N LEU A 262 0.10 -8.00 0.52
CA LEU A 262 0.65 -6.83 1.21
C LEU A 262 0.39 -5.50 0.46
N LYS A 263 0.03 -5.56 -0.84
CA LYS A 263 -0.43 -4.39 -1.60
C LYS A 263 -1.92 -4.06 -1.37
N VAL A 264 -2.74 -5.05 -1.01
CA VAL A 264 -4.19 -4.85 -0.76
C VAL A 264 -4.40 -3.87 0.40
N THR A 265 -3.56 -3.93 1.43
CA THR A 265 -3.64 -3.06 2.61
C THR A 265 -3.30 -1.60 2.29
N LYS A 266 -2.32 -1.34 1.41
CA LYS A 266 -1.92 0.04 1.05
C LYS A 266 -2.97 0.78 0.21
N LYS A 267 -3.73 0.07 -0.64
CA LYS A 267 -4.78 0.68 -1.48
C LYS A 267 -5.96 1.17 -0.63
N ASN A 268 -6.33 0.43 0.41
CA ASN A 268 -7.42 0.82 1.32
C ASN A 268 -7.06 2.08 2.13
N HIS A 269 -5.80 2.24 2.52
CA HIS A 269 -5.35 3.37 3.32
C HIS A 269 -5.21 4.69 2.54
N GLN A 270 -4.91 4.62 1.23
CA GLN A 270 -4.94 5.80 0.36
C GLN A 270 -6.38 6.30 0.17
N ILE A 271 -7.34 5.38 0.01
CA ILE A 271 -8.76 5.71 -0.13
C ILE A 271 -9.31 6.33 1.16
N GLU A 272 -8.89 5.87 2.34
CA GLU A 272 -9.28 6.49 3.62
C GLU A 272 -8.71 7.91 3.78
N LYS A 273 -7.43 8.13 3.43
CA LYS A 273 -6.82 9.47 3.48
C LYS A 273 -7.42 10.45 2.49
N ASP A 274 -7.80 9.98 1.30
CA ASP A 274 -8.41 10.82 0.28
C ASP A 274 -9.90 11.13 0.59
N MET A 275 -10.53 10.40 1.53
CA MET A 275 -11.87 10.69 2.06
C MET A 275 -11.86 11.61 3.30
N GLU A 276 -10.69 11.89 3.90
CA GLU A 276 -10.53 12.80 5.04
C GLU A 276 -10.18 14.25 4.64
N ILE A 277 -10.23 14.58 3.34
CA ILE A 277 -10.08 15.95 2.80
C ILE A 277 -11.43 16.48 2.32
#